data_AF-A0A0J1CHJ5-F1
#
_entry.id   AF-A0A0J1CHJ5-F1
#
_cell.length_a   1.000
_cell.length_b   1.000
_cell.length_c   1.000
_cell.angle_alpha   90.00
_cell.angle_beta   90.00
_cell.angle_gamma   90.00
#
_symmetry.space_group_name_H-M   'P 1'
#
loop_
_entity.id
_entity.type
_entity.pdbx_description
1 polymer ?
#
loop_
_entity_poly.entity_id
_entity_poly.type
_entity_poly.pdbx_seq_one_letter_code
_entity_poly.pdbx_strand_id
1 'polypeptide(L)'
;PTISAQHFHTAVHNEEQLAALEEASLDEPVTVWMKLDTGMHRLGVRPEQAEAFYHRLTQCKNVRQPVNIVSHFARADEPKCGATEKQLAIFNTFCEGKPGQRSIAASGGILLWPQS
;
A
#
# COMPACT_ATOMS: atom_id res chain seq x y z
N PRO A 1 -12.43 -4.04 18.16
CA PRO A 1 -11.33 -3.06 17.95
C PRO A 1 -11.81 -1.84 17.14
N THR A 2 -11.36 -0.62 17.47
CA THR A 2 -11.92 0.65 16.97
C THR A 2 -12.01 0.76 15.45
N ILE A 3 -11.02 0.23 14.71
CA ILE A 3 -10.98 0.29 13.24
C ILE A 3 -12.20 -0.41 12.62
N SER A 4 -12.50 -1.64 13.07
CA SER A 4 -13.65 -2.41 12.59
C SER A 4 -14.98 -1.77 13.02
N ALA A 5 -15.10 -1.40 14.30
CA ALA A 5 -16.32 -0.82 14.87
C ALA A 5 -16.73 0.55 14.28
N GLN A 6 -15.78 1.28 13.69
CA GLN A 6 -16.02 2.57 13.04
C GLN A 6 -15.89 2.51 11.51
N HIS A 7 -15.73 1.31 10.94
CA HIS A 7 -15.56 1.07 9.51
C HIS A 7 -14.42 1.87 8.86
N PHE A 8 -13.33 2.14 9.59
CA PHE A 8 -12.18 2.82 9.04
C PHE A 8 -11.40 1.93 8.07
N HIS A 9 -10.84 2.56 7.04
CA HIS A 9 -9.78 1.94 6.24
C HIS A 9 -8.46 2.06 6.99
N THR A 10 -7.63 1.02 6.94
CA THR A 10 -6.33 1.02 7.62
C THR A 10 -5.18 0.74 6.66
N ALA A 11 -4.06 1.42 6.87
CA ALA A 11 -2.83 1.14 6.15
C ALA A 11 -2.02 0.09 6.92
N VAL A 12 -1.55 -0.94 6.22
CA VAL A 12 -0.68 -1.99 6.77
C VAL A 12 0.65 -1.93 6.05
N HIS A 13 1.73 -1.73 6.79
CA HIS A 13 3.03 -1.34 6.24
C HIS A 13 4.24 -2.01 6.91
N ASN A 14 4.03 -2.94 7.84
CA ASN A 14 5.08 -3.75 8.46
C ASN A 14 4.54 -5.12 8.92
N GLU A 15 5.45 -6.01 9.30
CA GLU A 15 5.17 -7.37 9.72
C GLU A 15 4.32 -7.44 11.01
N GLU A 16 4.63 -6.60 11.99
CA GLU A 16 3.90 -6.58 13.28
C GLU A 16 2.41 -6.26 13.09
N GLN A 17 2.08 -5.32 12.20
CA GLN A 17 0.70 -4.97 11.87
C GLN A 17 -0.03 -6.10 11.14
N LEU A 18 0.67 -6.80 10.24
CA LEU A 18 0.10 -7.95 9.53
C LEU A 18 -0.19 -9.09 10.50
N ALA A 19 0.78 -9.46 11.35
CA ALA A 19 0.60 -10.49 12.37
C ALA A 19 -0.55 -10.14 13.34
N ALA A 20 -0.58 -8.88 13.82
CA ALA A 20 -1.68 -8.42 14.67
C ALA A 20 -3.04 -8.51 13.96
N LEU A 21 -3.09 -8.25 12.65
CA LEU A 21 -4.31 -8.38 11.87
C LEU A 21 -4.70 -9.84 11.63
N GLU A 22 -3.74 -10.75 11.45
CA GLU A 22 -4.00 -12.20 11.32
C GLU A 22 -4.55 -12.80 12.61
N GLU A 23 -4.04 -12.35 13.77
CA GLU A 23 -4.43 -12.85 15.10
C GLU A 23 -5.70 -12.19 15.67
N ALA A 24 -6.12 -11.04 15.15
CA ALA A 24 -7.27 -10.31 15.67
C ALA A 24 -8.57 -11.11 15.59
N SER A 25 -9.44 -10.91 16.58
CA SER A 25 -10.86 -11.24 16.49
C SER A 25 -11.63 -9.97 16.19
N LEU A 26 -12.13 -9.84 14.96
CA LEU A 26 -12.95 -8.72 14.51
C LEU A 26 -14.37 -9.22 14.22
N ASP A 27 -15.38 -8.40 14.54
CA ASP A 27 -16.77 -8.71 14.21
C ASP A 27 -16.98 -8.66 12.68
N GLU A 28 -16.26 -7.76 12.00
CA GLU A 28 -16.23 -7.65 10.55
C GLU A 28 -14.82 -7.39 10.01
N PRO A 29 -14.50 -7.88 8.79
CA PRO A 29 -13.24 -7.60 8.13
C PRO A 29 -13.09 -6.11 7.79
N VAL A 30 -11.85 -5.63 7.82
CA VAL A 30 -11.52 -4.22 7.56
C VAL A 30 -10.94 -4.03 6.16
N THR A 31 -11.20 -2.87 5.56
CA THR A 31 -10.57 -2.52 4.29
C THR A 31 -9.11 -2.15 4.53
N VAL A 32 -8.19 -2.88 3.89
CA VAL A 32 -6.75 -2.67 4.03
C VAL A 32 -6.15 -1.99 2.81
N TRP A 33 -5.21 -1.08 3.08
CA TRP A 33 -4.27 -0.52 2.13
C TRP A 33 -2.86 -1.01 2.46
N MET A 34 -2.34 -1.96 1.70
CA MET A 34 -0.94 -2.37 1.82
C MET A 34 -0.05 -1.23 1.34
N LYS A 35 0.82 -0.74 2.22
CA LYS A 35 1.78 0.31 1.84
C LYS A 35 3.07 -0.29 1.31
N LEU A 36 3.36 -0.04 0.03
CA LEU A 36 4.61 -0.43 -0.62
C LEU A 36 5.64 0.70 -0.48
N ASP A 37 6.83 0.39 0.04
CA ASP A 37 7.97 1.31 -0.05
C ASP A 37 8.60 1.19 -1.42
N THR A 38 8.43 2.23 -2.24
CA THR A 38 8.98 2.30 -3.60
C THR A 38 10.30 3.08 -3.65
N GLY A 39 10.78 3.63 -2.52
CA GLY A 39 12.02 4.42 -2.47
C GLY A 39 12.03 5.61 -1.51
N MET A 40 10.98 5.82 -0.70
CA MET A 40 10.98 6.90 0.32
C MET A 40 11.67 6.44 1.62
N HIS A 41 11.73 5.13 1.87
CA HIS A 41 12.43 4.54 3.03
C HIS A 41 11.98 5.06 4.39
N ARG A 42 10.71 5.48 4.50
CA ARG A 42 10.11 5.92 5.76
C ARG A 42 9.17 4.87 6.35
N LEU A 43 8.17 4.43 5.57
CA LEU A 43 7.20 3.40 5.94
C LEU A 43 6.79 2.65 4.68
N GLY A 44 6.60 1.34 4.79
CA GLY A 44 6.14 0.49 3.71
C GLY A 44 6.90 -0.83 3.67
N VAL A 45 6.26 -1.84 3.10
CA VAL A 45 6.87 -3.13 2.82
C VAL A 45 7.82 -2.96 1.64
N ARG A 46 9.02 -3.53 1.73
CA ARG A 46 10.01 -3.42 0.66
C ARG A 46 9.63 -4.33 -0.53
N PRO A 47 10.00 -3.97 -1.77
CA PRO A 47 9.60 -4.73 -2.95
C PRO A 47 9.97 -6.22 -2.89
N GLU A 48 11.12 -6.56 -2.30
CA GLU A 48 11.59 -7.93 -2.13
C GLU A 48 10.71 -8.80 -1.22
N GLN A 49 9.93 -8.18 -0.33
CA GLN A 49 9.02 -8.85 0.61
C GLN A 49 7.55 -8.69 0.22
N ALA A 50 7.26 -7.81 -0.73
CA ALA A 50 5.93 -7.31 -1.00
C ALA A 50 4.97 -8.41 -1.48
N GLU A 51 5.41 -9.34 -2.32
CA GLU A 51 4.55 -10.43 -2.81
C GLU A 51 4.10 -11.38 -1.70
N ALA A 52 5.04 -11.82 -0.85
CA ALA A 52 4.71 -12.69 0.27
C ALA A 52 3.77 -11.99 1.27
N PHE A 53 4.01 -10.70 1.51
CA PHE A 53 3.19 -9.87 2.38
C PHE A 53 1.76 -9.68 1.82
N TYR A 54 1.64 -9.35 0.54
CA TYR A 54 0.37 -9.20 -0.15
C TYR A 54 -0.42 -10.50 -0.15
N HIS A 55 0.23 -11.62 -0.45
CA HIS A 55 -0.39 -12.94 -0.43
C HIS A 55 -1.02 -13.25 0.94
N ARG A 56 -0.30 -12.99 2.03
CA ARG A 56 -0.84 -13.14 3.39
C ARG A 56 -2.06 -12.25 3.64
N LEU A 57 -2.02 -10.98 3.23
CA LEU A 57 -3.19 -10.09 3.31
C LEU A 57 -4.39 -10.61 2.52
N THR A 58 -4.17 -11.20 1.33
CA THR A 58 -5.26 -11.78 0.53
C THR A 58 -5.90 -13.03 1.16
N GLN A 59 -5.16 -13.72 2.02
CA GLN A 59 -5.63 -14.91 2.73
C GLN A 59 -6.16 -14.60 4.14
N CYS A 60 -5.97 -13.39 4.64
CA CYS A 60 -6.35 -13.01 5.99
C CYS A 60 -7.86 -12.78 6.10
N LYS A 61 -8.55 -13.57 6.94
CA LYS A 61 -10.00 -13.47 7.17
C LYS A 61 -10.46 -12.10 7.66
N ASN A 62 -9.57 -11.36 8.31
CA ASN A 62 -9.84 -10.04 8.87
C ASN A 62 -9.68 -8.91 7.83
N VAL A 63 -9.30 -9.25 6.60
CA VAL A 63 -9.12 -8.31 5.50
C VAL A 63 -10.28 -8.42 4.52
N ARG A 64 -10.95 -7.29 4.27
CA ARG A 64 -11.97 -7.17 3.22
C ARG A 64 -11.26 -7.15 1.88
N GLN A 65 -11.58 -8.12 1.03
CA GLN A 65 -11.01 -8.25 -0.31
C GLN A 65 -11.73 -7.34 -1.32
N PRO A 66 -11.04 -6.88 -2.38
CA PRO A 66 -9.59 -7.05 -2.62
C PRO A 66 -8.72 -6.14 -1.73
N VAL A 67 -7.45 -6.51 -1.56
CA VAL A 67 -6.44 -5.68 -0.88
C VAL A 67 -6.08 -4.47 -1.76
N ASN A 68 -6.20 -3.27 -1.21
CA ASN A 68 -5.76 -2.06 -1.93
C ASN A 68 -4.26 -1.83 -1.73
N ILE A 69 -3.62 -1.10 -2.65
CA ILE A 69 -2.18 -0.85 -2.61
C ILE A 69 -1.93 0.65 -2.63
N VAL A 70 -1.10 1.13 -1.70
CA VAL A 70 -0.72 2.53 -1.60
C VAL A 70 0.80 2.69 -1.56
N SER A 71 1.32 3.75 -2.18
CA SER A 71 2.71 4.19 -1.99
C SER A 71 2.76 5.71 -1.87
N HIS A 72 3.95 6.30 -1.84
CA HIS A 72 4.14 7.74 -1.75
C HIS A 72 5.43 8.16 -2.45
N PHE A 73 5.34 9.15 -3.33
CA PHE A 73 6.53 9.73 -3.95
C PHE A 73 7.41 10.46 -2.94
N ALA A 74 8.72 10.30 -3.05
CA ALA A 74 9.70 10.97 -2.21
C ALA A 74 10.01 12.39 -2.72
N ARG A 75 10.03 12.57 -4.05
CA ARG A 75 10.55 13.79 -4.73
C ARG A 75 9.71 14.15 -5.97
N ALA A 76 8.38 14.14 -5.84
CA ALA A 76 7.47 14.43 -6.97
C ALA A 76 7.61 15.88 -7.51
N ASP A 77 8.09 16.79 -6.69
CA ASP A 77 8.39 18.19 -7.02
C ASP A 77 9.70 18.38 -7.80
N GLU A 78 10.50 17.32 -7.96
CA GLU A 78 11.80 17.36 -8.64
C GLU A 78 11.83 16.49 -9.91
N PRO A 79 11.13 16.88 -11.00
CA PRO A 79 10.93 16.03 -12.19
C PRO A 79 12.19 15.66 -12.97
N LYS A 80 13.34 16.28 -12.67
CA LYS A 80 14.60 16.00 -13.36
C LYS A 80 15.49 15.00 -12.62
N CYS A 81 15.15 14.58 -11.40
CA CYS A 81 16.01 13.71 -10.60
C CYS A 81 15.84 12.21 -10.90
N GLY A 82 14.80 11.83 -11.65
CA GLY A 82 14.52 10.44 -12.04
C GLY A 82 14.00 9.54 -10.91
N ALA A 83 13.77 10.07 -9.70
CA ALA A 83 13.33 9.28 -8.55
C ALA A 83 11.85 8.86 -8.70
N THR A 84 10.98 9.79 -9.07
CA THR A 84 9.54 9.53 -9.20
C THR A 84 9.23 8.49 -10.28
N GLU A 85 9.90 8.53 -11.43
CA GLU A 85 9.74 7.53 -12.49
C GLU A 85 10.13 6.13 -12.00
N LYS A 86 11.23 6.02 -11.25
CA LYS A 86 11.66 4.74 -10.64
C LYS A 86 10.62 4.24 -9.64
N GLN A 87 10.13 5.12 -8.76
CA GLN A 87 9.09 4.76 -7.79
C GLN A 87 7.80 4.30 -8.49
N LEU A 88 7.38 5.01 -9.54
CA LEU A 88 6.20 4.68 -10.32
C LEU A 88 6.36 3.36 -11.08
N ALA A 89 7.52 3.09 -11.65
CA ALA A 89 7.82 1.81 -12.30
C ALA A 89 7.70 0.65 -11.31
N ILE A 90 8.33 0.75 -10.12
CA ILE A 90 8.22 -0.26 -9.07
C ILE A 90 6.76 -0.48 -8.66
N PHE A 91 6.02 0.62 -8.45
CA PHE A 91 4.62 0.56 -8.05
C PHE A 91 3.73 -0.11 -9.10
N ASN A 92 3.87 0.28 -10.37
CA ASN A 92 3.09 -0.26 -11.47
C ASN A 92 3.38 -1.74 -11.70
N THR A 93 4.65 -2.14 -11.71
CA THR A 93 5.06 -3.55 -11.82
C THR A 93 4.46 -4.36 -10.68
N PHE A 94 4.53 -3.87 -9.44
CA PHE A 94 3.95 -4.60 -8.32
C PHE A 94 2.42 -4.67 -8.40
N CYS A 95 1.75 -3.62 -8.86
CA CYS A 95 0.28 -3.61 -8.95
C CYS A 95 -0.27 -4.39 -10.16
N GLU A 96 0.58 -4.81 -11.10
CA GLU A 96 0.14 -5.49 -12.32
C GLU A 96 -0.62 -6.79 -11.98
N GLY A 97 -1.80 -6.95 -12.57
CA GLY A 97 -2.67 -8.12 -12.35
C GLY A 97 -3.32 -8.22 -10.97
N LYS A 98 -3.01 -7.32 -10.01
CA LYS A 98 -3.61 -7.33 -8.67
C LYS A 98 -4.94 -6.56 -8.67
N PRO A 99 -6.04 -7.16 -8.18
CA PRO A 99 -7.31 -6.46 -8.05
C PRO A 99 -7.23 -5.44 -6.91
N GLY A 100 -8.13 -4.47 -6.91
CA GLY A 100 -8.24 -3.45 -5.86
C GLY A 100 -7.81 -2.06 -6.30
N GLN A 101 -7.94 -1.12 -5.37
CA GLN A 101 -7.62 0.29 -5.61
C GLN A 101 -6.12 0.53 -5.47
N ARG A 102 -5.63 1.54 -6.19
CA ARG A 102 -4.23 1.94 -6.24
C ARG A 102 -4.15 3.43 -5.93
N SER A 103 -3.18 3.82 -5.11
CA SER A 103 -2.95 5.24 -4.76
C SER A 103 -1.47 5.51 -4.57
N ILE A 104 -0.91 6.51 -5.27
CA ILE A 104 0.49 6.91 -5.10
C ILE A 104 0.70 8.43 -5.15
N ALA A 105 -0.15 9.14 -5.90
CA ALA A 105 -0.02 10.57 -6.12
C ALA A 105 -0.51 11.41 -4.93
N ALA A 106 0.41 12.18 -4.33
CA ALA A 106 0.07 13.36 -3.54
C ALA A 106 0.04 14.61 -4.44
N SER A 107 -0.03 15.83 -3.88
CA SER A 107 -0.17 17.07 -4.65
C SER A 107 0.87 17.23 -5.76
N GLY A 108 2.15 16.97 -5.49
CA GLY A 108 3.21 17.01 -6.51
C GLY A 108 3.01 15.97 -7.62
N GLY A 109 2.54 14.77 -7.25
CA GLY A 109 2.14 13.72 -8.19
C GLY A 109 1.01 14.17 -9.11
N ILE A 110 -0.08 14.67 -8.52
CA ILE A 110 -1.28 15.13 -9.25
C ILE A 110 -0.93 16.25 -10.25
N LEU A 111 -0.07 17.20 -9.84
CA LEU A 111 0.25 18.37 -10.66
C LEU A 111 1.30 18.10 -11.74
N LEU A 112 2.26 17.22 -11.49
CA LEU A 112 3.46 17.06 -12.33
C LEU A 112 3.57 15.68 -13.00
N TRP A 113 2.75 14.70 -12.60
CA TRP A 113 2.85 13.30 -13.03
C TRP A 113 1.49 12.72 -13.42
N PRO A 114 0.88 13.13 -14.55
CA PRO A 114 -0.46 12.68 -14.97
C PRO A 114 -0.61 11.16 -15.19
N GLN A 115 0.50 10.44 -15.30
CA GLN A 115 0.56 8.98 -15.45
C GLN A 115 0.49 8.21 -14.12
N SER A 116 0.48 8.89 -12.97
CA SER A 116 0.48 8.29 -11.63
C SER A 116 -0.90 7.84 -11.15
#